data_AF-A0A946ZBM4-F1
#
_entry.id   AF-A0A946ZBM4-F1
#
_cell.length_a   1.000
_cell.length_b   1.000
_cell.length_c   1.000
_cell.angle_alpha   90.00
_cell.angle_beta   90.00
_cell.angle_gamma   90.00
#
_symmetry.space_group_name_H-M   'P 1'
#
loop_
_entity.id
_entity.type
_entity.pdbx_description
1 polymer ?
#
loop_
_entity_poly.entity_id
_entity_poly.type
_entity_poly.pdbx_seq_one_letter_code
_entity_poly.pdbx_strand_id
1 'polypeptide(L)' 'MNWTNIYIGIRFILLILAQVLIFNDLNFYGFINPMVYIMFLFWYPIKENRVVFLLVSFFLGLFIDV' A
#
# COMPACT_ATOMS: atom_id res chain seq x y z
N MET A 1 11.90 -18.65 5.88
CA MET A 1 11.56 -17.45 5.08
C MET A 1 10.64 -17.92 3.97
N ASN A 2 9.34 -17.63 4.07
CA ASN A 2 8.38 -18.10 3.06
C ASN A 2 8.44 -17.15 1.86
N TRP A 3 8.56 -17.71 0.65
CA TRP A 3 8.60 -16.93 -0.60
C TRP A 3 7.39 -16.00 -0.74
N THR A 4 6.23 -16.41 -0.20
CA THR A 4 5.00 -15.61 -0.12
C THR A 4 5.19 -14.27 0.58
N ASN A 5 5.94 -14.23 1.69
CA ASN A 5 6.12 -13.02 2.49
C ASN A 5 7.04 -12.03 1.78
N ILE A 6 8.02 -12.54 1.04
CA ILE A 6 8.90 -11.73 0.18
C ILE A 6 8.07 -11.08 -0.95
N TYR A 7 7.22 -11.85 -1.62
CA TYR A 7 6.35 -11.31 -2.68
C TYR A 7 5.39 -10.23 -2.16
N ILE A 8 4.84 -10.38 -0.95
CA ILE A 8 3.98 -9.37 -0.31
C ILE A 8 4.78 -8.09 -0.02
N GLY A 9 6.00 -8.21 0.53
CA GLY A 9 6.87 -7.07 0.80
C GLY A 9 7.25 -6.28 -0.46
N ILE A 10 7.58 -6.97 -1.56
CA ILE A 10 7.89 -6.32 -2.85
C ILE A 10 6.65 -5.59 -3.40
N ARG A 11 5.47 -6.21 -3.36
CA ARG A 11 4.21 -5.57 -3.80
C ARG A 11 3.88 -4.33 -2.98
N PHE A 12 4.12 -4.36 -1.67
CA PHE A 12 3.92 -3.22 -0.78
C PHE A 12 4.79 -2.02 -1.18
N ILE A 13 6.10 -2.25 -1.38
CA ILE A 13 7.03 -1.19 -1.79
C ILE A 13 6.66 -0.62 -3.15
N LEU A 14 6.35 -1.49 -4.13
CA LEU A 14 5.94 -1.04 -5.47
C LEU A 14 4.64 -0.21 -5.44
N LEU A 15 3.67 -0.57 -4.60
CA LEU A 15 2.43 0.18 -4.45
C LEU A 15 2.67 1.57 -3.86
N ILE A 16 3.54 1.69 -2.85
CA ILE A 16 3.90 2.99 -2.26
C ILE A 16 4.61 3.87 -3.29
N LEU A 17 5.59 3.30 -4.02
CA LEU A 17 6.31 4.05 -5.07
C LEU A 17 5.37 4.50 -6.18
N ALA A 18 4.45 3.64 -6.62
CA ALA A 18 3.46 4.02 -7.62
C ALA A 18 2.54 5.13 -7.09
N GLN A 19 2.09 5.04 -5.82
CA GLN A 19 1.25 6.06 -5.21
C GLN A 19 1.96 7.42 -5.19
N VAL A 20 3.19 7.47 -4.67
CA VAL A 20 3.91 8.73 -4.45
C VAL A 20 4.40 9.34 -5.76
N LEU A 21 4.96 8.54 -6.68
CA LEU A 21 5.60 9.05 -7.90
C LEU A 21 4.63 9.30 -9.06
N ILE A 22 3.52 8.55 -9.11
CA ILE A 22 2.62 8.58 -10.25
C ILE A 22 1.27 9.14 -9.81
N PHE A 23 0.61 8.53 -8.83
CA PHE A 23 -0.77 8.89 -8.52
C PHE A 23 -0.92 10.19 -7.74
N ASN A 24 0.08 10.60 -6.97
CA ASN A 24 0.02 11.84 -6.20
C ASN A 24 -0.06 13.09 -7.09
N ASP A 25 0.59 13.07 -8.25
CA ASP A 25 0.55 14.16 -9.24
C ASP A 25 -0.59 13.99 -10.28
N LEU A 26 -1.14 12.77 -10.41
CA LEU A 26 -2.28 12.50 -11.28
C LEU A 26 -3.58 12.97 -10.62
N ASN A 27 -3.83 14.28 -10.69
CA ASN A 27 -5.13 14.86 -10.36
C ASN A 27 -6.17 14.45 -11.42
N PHE A 28 -6.82 13.31 -11.20
CA PHE A 28 -7.91 12.83 -12.03
C PHE A 28 -9.06 13.86 -12.01
N TYR A 29 -9.53 14.25 -13.20
CA TYR A 29 -10.50 15.34 -13.39
C TYR A 29 -10.12 16.69 -12.75
N GLY A 30 -8.85 16.89 -12.36
CA GLY A 30 -8.34 18.12 -11.76
C GLY A 30 -8.56 18.26 -10.25
N PHE A 31 -9.16 17.28 -9.56
CA PHE A 31 -9.45 17.36 -8.12
C PHE A 31 -9.46 16.01 -7.38
N ILE A 32 -9.35 14.88 -8.08
CA ILE A 32 -9.37 13.55 -7.46
C ILE A 32 -7.95 12.99 -7.46
N ASN A 33 -7.40 12.73 -6.27
CA ASN A 33 -6.17 11.96 -6.11
C ASN A 33 -6.52 10.46 -5.99
N PRO A 34 -6.11 9.61 -6.95
CA PRO A 34 -6.39 8.18 -6.90
C PRO A 34 -5.65 7.50 -5.74
N MET A 35 -6.38 6.87 -4.82
CA MET A 35 -5.82 6.15 -3.67
C MET A 35 -5.53 4.67 -4.01
N VAL A 36 -4.55 4.43 -4.89
CA VAL A 36 -4.23 3.08 -5.40
C VAL A 36 -3.63 2.19 -4.31
N TYR A 37 -2.94 2.77 -3.33
CA TYR A 37 -2.35 2.06 -2.21
C TYR A 37 -3.35 1.21 -1.40
N ILE A 38 -4.65 1.56 -1.40
CA ILE A 38 -5.72 0.82 -0.72
C ILE A 38 -5.85 -0.62 -1.26
N MET A 39 -5.41 -0.89 -2.49
CA MET A 39 -5.36 -2.25 -3.05
C MET A 39 -4.55 -3.22 -2.18
N PHE A 40 -3.56 -2.72 -1.42
CA PHE A 40 -2.79 -3.54 -0.49
C PHE A 40 -3.67 -4.19 0.59
N LEU A 41 -4.69 -3.49 1.10
CA LEU A 41 -5.60 -4.00 2.13
C LEU A 41 -6.38 -5.23 1.63
N PHE A 42 -6.73 -5.25 0.34
CA PHE A 42 -7.47 -6.35 -0.28
C PHE A 42 -6.58 -7.55 -0.62
N TRP A 43 -5.31 -7.30 -0.96
CA TRP A 43 -4.37 -8.37 -1.31
C TRP A 43 -3.67 -9.02 -0.12
N TYR A 44 -3.61 -8.35 1.03
CA TYR A 44 -2.93 -8.90 2.19
C TYR A 44 -3.71 -10.08 2.81
N PRO A 45 -3.07 -11.23 3.09
CA PRO A 45 -3.74 -12.38 3.71
C PRO A 45 -4.01 -12.12 5.20
N ILE A 46 -5.23 -11.69 5.54
CA ILE A 46 -5.67 -11.34 6.91
C ILE A 46 -5.64 -12.55 7.89
N LYS A 47 -5.59 -13.78 7.36
CA LYS A 47 -5.68 -15.02 8.16
C LYS A 47 -4.41 -15.38 8.95
N GLU A 48 -3.25 -14.79 8.65
CA GLU A 48 -2.01 -15.13 9.37
C GLU A 48 -1.82 -14.34 10.66
N ASN A 49 -1.50 -13.05 10.57
CA ASN A 49 -1.16 -12.24 11.73
C ASN A 49 -1.80 -10.86 11.66
N ARG A 50 -2.94 -10.74 12.35
CA ARG A 50 -3.77 -9.53 12.34
C ARG A 50 -3.04 -8.30 12.91
N VAL A 51 -2.10 -8.50 13.84
CA VAL A 51 -1.29 -7.41 14.42
C VAL A 51 -0.32 -6.84 13.40
N VAL A 52 0.38 -7.71 12.65
CA VAL A 52 1.30 -7.28 11.59
C VAL A 52 0.54 -6.54 10.49
N PHE A 53 -0.63 -7.02 10.10
CA PHE A 53 -1.50 -6.33 9.14
C PHE A 53 -1.86 -4.91 9.59
N LEU A 54 -2.29 -4.75 10.86
CA LEU A 54 -2.64 -3.45 11.42
C LEU A 54 -1.45 -2.49 11.43
N LEU A 55 -0.28 -2.94 11.90
CA LEU A 55 0.94 -2.13 11.92
C LEU A 55 1.35 -1.69 10.52
N VAL A 56 1.39 -2.62 9.57
CA VAL A 56 1.79 -2.32 8.18
C VAL A 56 0.79 -1.36 7.51
N SER A 57 -0.51 -1.54 7.76
CA SER A 57 -1.55 -0.63 7.24
C SER A 57 -1.45 0.77 7.83
N PHE A 58 -1.11 0.88 9.12
CA PHE A 58 -0.89 2.16 9.79
C PHE A 58 0.31 2.91 9.19
N PHE A 59 1.46 2.22 9.07
CA PHE A 59 2.65 2.82 8.47
C PHE A 59 2.43 3.21 7.01
N LEU A 60 1.67 2.41 6.25
CA LEU A 60 1.32 2.73 4.88
C LEU A 60 0.61 4.08 4.79
N GLY A 61 -0.44 4.30 5.59
CA GLY A 61 -1.16 5.58 5.60
C GLY A 61 -0.25 6.73 5.99
N LEU A 62 0.56 6.54 7.04
CA LEU A 62 1.52 7.54 7.51
C LEU A 62 2.53 7.94 6.42
N PHE A 63 3.08 7.00 5.66
CA PHE A 63 4.04 7.31 4.59
C PHE A 63 3.44 8.03 3.39
N ILE A 64 2.12 8.00 3.22
CA ILE A 64 1.43 8.66 2.10
C ILE A 64 1.00 10.06 2.49
N ASP A 65 0.67 10.28 3.77
CA ASP A 65 0.28 11.59 4.28
C ASP A 65 1.48 12.54 4.53
N VAL A 66 2.70 12.00 4.63
CA VAL A 66 3.96 12.78 4.76
C VAL A 66 4.44 13.28 3.40
#